data_AF-A0A0M8MVV8-F1
#
_entry.id   AF-A0A0M8MVV8-F1
#
_cell.length_a   1.000
_cell.length_b   1.000
_cell.length_c   1.000
_cell.angle_alpha   90.00
_cell.angle_beta   90.00
_cell.angle_gamma   90.00
#
_symmetry.space_group_name_H-M   'P 1'
#
loop_
_entity.id
_entity.type
_entity.pdbx_description
1 polymer ?
#
loop_
_entity_poly.entity_id
_entity_poly.type
_entity_poly.pdbx_seq_one_letter_code
_entity_poly.pdbx_strand_id
1 'polypeptide(L)'
;MWSTIKYLFRFYVNGVKQIWRNRERVHQIRADVRETNRDFTWEEMQMIRTHSSDMVKLPLFLLILVTVEELLPLMVIYTPFLLPSTCILPSQKAKIQKQFEVKRRSALFKLHDLIPSMDGFTPAEPSVQAAVATLPGPVVQELISWGGLTLQRGRIVKHIERLQEDDKRLKVSDTFNSSEDASELLSLACQERGLCAIHVSPPDMRQSLQTWFDKSNSDLENQALRMTLLPMQFPLLPPTPEEPDVAEALSDEQRSVAEKKSTVIEEVVEEEKRRESKSP
;
A
#
# COMPACT_ATOMS: atom_id res chain seq x y z
N MET A 1 -34.49 -2.10 -1.60
CA MET A 1 -33.79 -1.79 -2.86
C MET A 1 -33.50 -0.29 -2.97
N TRP A 2 -34.49 0.60 -2.91
CA TRP A 2 -34.24 2.05 -2.97
C TRP A 2 -33.39 2.61 -1.81
N SER A 3 -33.61 2.15 -0.58
CA SER A 3 -32.79 2.52 0.58
C SER A 3 -31.31 2.13 0.40
N THR A 4 -31.08 0.94 -0.15
CA THR A 4 -29.75 0.39 -0.44
C THR A 4 -28.98 1.24 -1.46
N ILE A 5 -29.64 1.60 -2.55
CA ILE A 5 -29.06 2.47 -3.60
C ILE A 5 -28.72 3.85 -3.03
N LYS A 6 -29.59 4.40 -2.17
CA LYS A 6 -29.34 5.68 -1.49
C LYS A 6 -28.06 5.66 -0.65
N TYR A 7 -27.83 4.62 0.16
CA TYR A 7 -26.62 4.53 0.99
C TYR A 7 -25.34 4.35 0.15
N LEU A 8 -25.39 3.55 -0.91
CA LEU A 8 -24.27 3.40 -1.85
C LEU A 8 -23.91 4.73 -2.51
N PHE A 9 -24.90 5.43 -3.08
CA PHE A 9 -24.67 6.73 -3.70
C PHE A 9 -24.09 7.75 -2.70
N ARG A 10 -24.63 7.78 -1.48
CA ARG A 10 -24.16 8.64 -0.39
C ARG A 10 -22.69 8.35 -0.03
N PHE A 11 -22.31 7.08 0.09
CA PHE A 11 -20.94 6.66 0.36
C PHE A 11 -19.96 7.18 -0.70
N TYR A 12 -20.25 6.98 -1.99
CA TYR A 12 -19.35 7.43 -3.07
C TYR A 12 -19.25 8.94 -3.17
N VAL A 13 -20.37 9.66 -3.04
CA VAL A 13 -20.38 11.12 -3.03
C VAL A 13 -19.56 11.66 -1.86
N ASN A 14 -19.66 11.03 -0.68
CA ASN A 14 -18.85 11.38 0.49
C ASN A 14 -17.36 11.12 0.27
N GLY A 15 -17.00 10.00 -0.38
CA GLY A 15 -15.64 9.67 -0.77
C GLY A 15 -15.06 10.70 -1.75
N VAL A 16 -15.82 11.12 -2.77
CA VAL A 16 -15.42 12.19 -3.68
C VAL A 16 -15.25 13.51 -2.94
N LYS A 17 -16.20 13.90 -2.08
CA LYS A 17 -16.08 15.10 -1.22
C LYS A 17 -14.83 15.03 -0.32
N GLN A 18 -14.42 13.85 0.13
CA GLN A 18 -13.20 13.68 0.91
C GLN A 18 -11.95 13.96 0.08
N ILE A 19 -11.91 13.55 -1.20
CA ILE A 19 -10.78 13.87 -2.10
C ILE A 19 -10.62 15.39 -2.24
N TRP A 20 -11.72 16.12 -2.41
CA TRP A 20 -11.69 17.59 -2.48
C TRP A 20 -11.20 18.23 -1.18
N ARG A 21 -11.61 17.71 -0.02
CA ARG A 21 -11.07 18.15 1.29
C ARG A 21 -9.57 17.87 1.41
N ASN A 22 -9.12 16.70 0.95
CA ASN A 22 -7.70 16.34 0.92
C ASN A 22 -6.91 17.26 -0.02
N ARG A 23 -7.49 17.69 -1.14
CA ARG A 23 -6.88 18.67 -2.05
C ARG A 23 -6.58 19.98 -1.35
N GLU A 24 -7.55 20.50 -0.60
CA GLU A 24 -7.39 21.73 0.17
C GLU A 24 -6.29 21.57 1.22
N ARG A 25 -6.30 20.45 1.96
CA ARG A 25 -5.26 20.15 2.94
C ARG A 25 -3.87 20.05 2.31
N VAL A 26 -3.73 19.40 1.15
CA VAL A 26 -2.48 19.32 0.40
C VAL A 26 -2.03 20.70 -0.08
N HIS A 27 -2.95 21.57 -0.48
CA HIS A 27 -2.63 22.94 -0.85
C HIS A 27 -2.10 23.73 0.35
N GLN A 28 -2.76 23.63 1.51
CA GLN A 28 -2.34 24.27 2.75
C GLN A 28 -0.95 23.80 3.20
N ILE A 29 -0.69 22.49 3.19
CA ILE A 29 0.64 21.93 3.52
C ILE A 29 1.72 22.50 2.59
N ARG A 30 1.45 22.56 1.28
CA ARG A 30 2.42 23.10 0.31
C ARG A 30 2.63 24.61 0.46
N ALA A 31 1.61 25.35 0.89
CA ALA A 31 1.71 26.77 1.18
C ALA A 31 2.56 27.01 2.44
N ASP A 32 2.26 26.29 3.53
CA ASP A 32 3.00 26.35 4.80
C ASP A 32 4.48 25.98 4.62
N VAL A 33 4.79 24.88 3.94
CA VAL A 33 6.17 24.46 3.64
C VAL A 33 6.91 25.51 2.82
N ARG A 34 6.23 26.19 1.88
CA ARG A 34 6.82 27.26 1.07
C ARG A 34 7.09 28.52 1.88
N GLU A 35 6.19 28.87 2.80
CA GLU A 35 6.32 30.07 3.65
C GLU A 35 7.38 29.89 4.74
N THR A 36 7.39 28.73 5.39
CA THR A 36 8.32 28.41 6.49
C THR A 36 9.67 27.89 6.02
N ASN A 37 9.78 27.47 4.75
CA ASN A 37 10.97 26.84 4.16
C ASN A 37 11.48 25.62 4.95
N ARG A 38 10.57 24.91 5.63
CA ARG A 38 10.85 23.64 6.31
C ARG A 38 10.75 22.46 5.34
N ASP A 39 11.24 21.30 5.75
CA ASP A 39 11.00 20.06 5.00
C ASP A 39 9.61 19.47 5.28
N PHE A 40 9.10 18.69 4.32
CA PHE A 40 7.87 17.92 4.50
C PHE A 40 8.06 16.84 5.58
N THR A 41 7.07 16.66 6.45
CA THR A 41 7.03 15.49 7.33
C THR A 41 6.72 14.22 6.52
N TRP A 42 6.92 13.06 7.14
CA TRP A 42 6.62 11.79 6.48
C TRP A 42 5.12 11.65 6.19
N GLU A 43 4.27 12.01 7.16
CA GLU A 43 2.81 11.95 7.07
C GLU A 43 2.29 12.87 5.96
N GLU A 44 2.84 14.08 5.86
CA GLU A 44 2.50 15.04 4.81
C GLU A 44 2.85 14.49 3.43
N MET A 45 4.04 13.89 3.30
CA MET A 45 4.46 13.28 2.04
C MET A 45 3.55 12.11 1.65
N GLN A 46 3.16 11.27 2.60
CA GLN A 46 2.21 10.17 2.37
C GLN A 46 0.83 10.68 1.96
N MET A 47 0.34 11.74 2.60
CA MET A 47 -0.92 12.39 2.23
C MET A 47 -0.88 12.95 0.80
N ILE A 48 0.19 13.67 0.44
CA ILE A 48 0.37 14.25 -0.89
C ILE A 48 0.37 13.15 -1.96
N ARG A 49 1.04 12.02 -1.72
CA ARG A 49 1.12 10.89 -2.65
C ARG A 49 -0.21 10.19 -2.81
N THR A 50 -0.87 9.88 -1.70
CA THR A 50 -2.19 9.24 -1.70
C THR A 50 -3.17 10.10 -2.48
N HIS A 51 -3.21 11.40 -2.19
CA HIS A 51 -4.05 12.35 -2.91
C HIS A 51 -3.71 12.43 -4.41
N SER A 52 -2.42 12.46 -4.78
CA SER A 52 -2.02 12.48 -6.20
C SER A 52 -2.47 11.22 -6.94
N SER A 53 -2.37 10.04 -6.29
CA SER A 53 -2.83 8.77 -6.86
C SER A 53 -4.35 8.77 -7.06
N ASP A 54 -5.09 9.24 -6.06
CA ASP A 54 -6.56 9.34 -6.11
C ASP A 54 -7.03 10.31 -7.20
N MET A 55 -6.34 11.45 -7.36
CA MET A 55 -6.65 12.42 -8.41
C MET A 55 -6.44 11.87 -9.83
N VAL A 56 -5.49 10.95 -10.03
CA VAL A 56 -5.30 10.29 -11.34
C VAL A 56 -6.42 9.28 -11.62
N LYS A 57 -6.97 8.63 -10.59
CA LYS A 57 -8.07 7.66 -10.72
C LYS A 57 -9.45 8.32 -10.84
N LEU A 58 -9.60 9.53 -10.30
CA LEU A 58 -10.88 10.23 -10.20
C LEU A 58 -11.61 10.44 -11.54
N PRO A 59 -10.96 10.84 -12.66
CA PRO A 59 -11.67 11.06 -13.92
C PRO A 59 -12.34 9.79 -14.44
N LEU A 60 -11.63 8.66 -14.41
CA LEU A 60 -12.16 7.36 -14.81
C LEU A 60 -13.28 6.92 -13.87
N PHE A 61 -13.09 7.10 -12.56
CA PHE A 61 -14.12 6.79 -11.56
C PHE A 61 -15.42 7.59 -11.78
N LEU A 62 -15.33 8.89 -12.05
CA LEU A 62 -16.50 9.73 -12.34
C LEU A 62 -17.19 9.35 -13.66
N LEU A 63 -16.41 9.01 -14.69
CA LEU A 63 -16.97 8.51 -15.95
C LEU A 63 -17.80 7.25 -15.71
N ILE A 64 -17.28 6.30 -14.93
CA ILE A 64 -17.99 5.08 -14.54
C ILE A 64 -19.26 5.39 -13.75
N LEU A 65 -19.18 6.29 -12.76
CA LEU A 65 -20.30 6.70 -11.93
C LEU A 65 -21.45 7.30 -12.75
N VAL A 66 -21.13 8.08 -13.78
CA VAL A 66 -22.12 8.78 -14.63
C VAL A 66 -22.68 7.86 -15.72
N THR A 67 -21.85 7.02 -16.33
CA THR A 67 -22.26 6.19 -17.48
C THR A 67 -23.02 4.94 -17.08
N VAL A 68 -22.90 4.49 -15.83
CA VAL A 68 -23.51 3.22 -15.43
C VAL A 68 -24.30 3.32 -14.13
N GLU A 69 -25.57 3.67 -14.27
CA GLU A 69 -26.55 3.78 -13.18
C GLU A 69 -26.81 2.44 -12.44
N GLU A 70 -26.31 1.31 -12.96
CA GLU A 70 -26.50 -0.05 -12.41
C GLU A 70 -25.17 -0.76 -12.01
N LEU A 71 -23.98 -0.17 -12.22
CA LEU A 71 -22.68 -0.90 -12.13
C LEU A 71 -21.89 -0.72 -10.84
N LEU A 72 -22.33 0.16 -9.93
CA LEU A 72 -21.67 0.36 -8.65
C LEU A 72 -21.50 -0.93 -7.82
N PRO A 73 -22.46 -1.88 -7.79
CA PRO A 73 -22.25 -3.17 -7.13
C PRO A 73 -21.22 -4.08 -7.82
N LEU A 74 -20.98 -3.90 -9.12
CA LEU A 74 -20.10 -4.76 -9.94
C LEU A 74 -18.64 -4.29 -9.90
N MET A 75 -18.40 -2.97 -9.87
CA MET A 75 -17.05 -2.39 -9.81
C MET A 75 -16.34 -2.64 -8.47
N VAL A 76 -17.11 -2.78 -7.41
CA VAL A 76 -16.62 -2.99 -6.05
C VAL A 76 -15.99 -4.37 -5.90
N ILE A 77 -16.38 -5.35 -6.72
CA ILE A 77 -15.81 -6.71 -6.62
C ILE A 77 -14.51 -6.84 -7.41
N TYR A 78 -14.35 -6.13 -8.53
CA TYR A 78 -13.35 -6.50 -9.53
C TYR A 78 -12.18 -5.53 -9.71
N THR A 79 -12.26 -4.27 -9.25
CA THR A 79 -11.24 -3.26 -9.62
C THR A 79 -10.84 -2.28 -8.51
N PRO A 80 -10.09 -2.72 -7.48
CA PRO A 80 -9.51 -1.79 -6.48
C PRO A 80 -8.54 -0.77 -7.12
N PHE A 81 -8.04 -1.06 -8.32
CA PHE A 81 -7.17 -0.15 -9.08
C PHE A 81 -7.90 1.09 -9.63
N LEU A 82 -9.22 0.99 -9.86
CA LEU A 82 -10.03 2.05 -10.45
C LEU A 82 -10.68 2.96 -9.42
N LEU A 83 -10.77 2.51 -8.17
CA LEU A 83 -11.37 3.28 -7.08
C LEU A 83 -10.30 4.17 -6.41
N PRO A 84 -10.63 5.44 -6.14
CA PRO A 84 -9.87 6.26 -5.19
C PRO A 84 -9.85 5.61 -3.82
N SER A 85 -8.79 5.82 -3.05
CA SER A 85 -8.63 5.23 -1.71
C SER A 85 -9.78 5.59 -0.76
N THR A 86 -10.39 6.77 -0.92
CA THR A 86 -11.54 7.24 -0.14
C THR A 86 -12.86 6.53 -0.46
N CYS A 87 -12.89 5.72 -1.51
CA CYS A 87 -14.07 4.97 -1.97
C CYS A 87 -13.88 3.45 -1.81
N ILE A 88 -12.84 3.00 -1.09
CA ILE A 88 -12.59 1.59 -0.79
C ILE A 88 -13.17 1.28 0.59
N LEU A 89 -13.93 0.19 0.71
CA LEU A 89 -14.50 -0.23 1.98
C LEU A 89 -13.42 -0.85 2.91
N PRO A 90 -13.62 -0.79 4.24
CA PRO A 90 -12.69 -1.40 5.20
C PRO A 90 -12.46 -2.92 4.96
N SER A 91 -13.51 -3.71 4.72
CA SER A 91 -13.34 -5.14 4.41
C SER A 91 -12.49 -5.37 3.16
N GLN A 92 -12.64 -4.48 2.17
CA GLN A 92 -11.91 -4.55 0.92
C GLN A 92 -10.46 -4.16 1.10
N LYS A 93 -10.19 -3.14 1.91
CA LYS A 93 -8.83 -2.78 2.31
C LYS A 93 -8.15 -3.96 3.02
N ALA A 94 -8.84 -4.61 3.97
CA ALA A 94 -8.32 -5.80 4.65
C ALA A 94 -8.07 -6.95 3.66
N LYS A 95 -8.97 -7.17 2.70
CA LYS A 95 -8.80 -8.19 1.66
C LYS A 95 -7.62 -7.89 0.73
N ILE A 96 -7.46 -6.63 0.31
CA ILE A 96 -6.34 -6.16 -0.50
C ILE A 96 -5.03 -6.40 0.25
N GLN A 97 -4.97 -6.04 1.54
CA GLN A 97 -3.79 -6.29 2.39
C GLN A 97 -3.48 -7.79 2.44
N LYS A 98 -4.46 -8.65 2.75
CA LYS A 98 -4.28 -10.12 2.75
C LYS A 98 -3.71 -10.63 1.43
N GLN A 99 -4.23 -10.17 0.29
CA GLN A 99 -3.71 -10.56 -1.03
C GLN A 99 -2.28 -10.08 -1.27
N PHE A 100 -1.92 -8.88 -0.79
CA PHE A 100 -0.55 -8.39 -0.86
C PHE A 100 0.40 -9.26 -0.04
N GLU A 101 -0.01 -9.70 1.15
CA GLU A 101 0.81 -10.57 2.00
C GLU A 101 1.06 -11.95 1.37
N VAL A 102 0.02 -12.57 0.79
CA VAL A 102 0.18 -13.84 0.06
C VAL A 102 1.17 -13.68 -1.11
N LYS A 103 1.07 -12.59 -1.87
CA LYS A 103 2.00 -12.29 -2.98
C LYS A 103 3.42 -12.03 -2.47
N ARG A 104 3.56 -11.25 -1.40
CA ARG A 104 4.84 -10.96 -0.74
C ARG A 104 5.52 -12.25 -0.32
N ARG A 105 4.79 -13.11 0.39
CA ARG A 105 5.30 -14.41 0.88
C ARG A 105 5.71 -15.33 -0.27
N SER A 106 4.86 -15.46 -1.30
CA SER A 106 5.19 -16.26 -2.50
C SER A 106 6.44 -15.73 -3.22
N ALA A 107 6.54 -14.41 -3.39
CA ALA A 107 7.72 -13.79 -4.01
C ALA A 107 8.98 -14.03 -3.17
N LEU A 108 8.92 -13.89 -1.84
CA LEU A 108 10.05 -14.13 -0.96
C LEU A 108 10.55 -15.58 -1.02
N PHE A 109 9.65 -16.56 -1.05
CA PHE A 109 10.03 -17.97 -1.23
C PHE A 109 10.82 -18.19 -2.52
N LYS A 110 10.30 -17.70 -3.65
CA LYS A 110 10.99 -17.84 -4.94
C LYS A 110 12.30 -17.06 -5.00
N LEU A 111 12.35 -15.87 -4.39
CA LEU A 111 13.57 -15.07 -4.35
C LEU A 111 14.66 -15.76 -3.53
N HIS A 112 14.30 -16.46 -2.46
CA HIS A 112 15.25 -17.27 -1.69
C HIS A 112 15.82 -18.44 -2.52
N ASP A 113 15.04 -19.02 -3.43
CA ASP A 113 15.53 -20.04 -4.37
C ASP A 113 16.43 -19.45 -5.46
N LEU A 114 16.10 -18.25 -5.94
CA LEU A 114 16.84 -17.55 -6.99
C LEU A 114 18.13 -16.89 -6.49
N ILE A 115 18.18 -16.52 -5.21
CA ILE A 115 19.27 -15.79 -4.57
C ILE A 115 19.72 -16.56 -3.32
N PRO A 116 20.62 -17.55 -3.47
CA PRO A 116 21.10 -18.32 -2.33
C PRO A 116 22.04 -17.52 -1.42
N SER A 117 22.71 -16.49 -1.94
CA SER A 117 23.52 -15.55 -1.14
C SER A 117 23.49 -14.14 -1.73
N MET A 118 23.57 -13.16 -0.83
CA MET A 118 23.67 -11.73 -1.12
C MET A 118 25.07 -11.28 -1.55
N ASP A 119 26.11 -12.09 -1.29
CA ASP A 119 27.52 -11.70 -1.42
C ASP A 119 28.01 -11.63 -2.87
N GLY A 120 27.19 -12.08 -3.83
CA GLY A 120 27.54 -12.15 -5.25
C GLY A 120 27.25 -10.87 -6.05
N PHE A 121 26.61 -9.86 -5.46
CA PHE A 121 26.20 -8.65 -6.17
C PHE A 121 27.08 -7.48 -5.76
N THR A 122 27.99 -7.07 -6.65
CA THR A 122 28.84 -5.90 -6.47
C THR A 122 28.48 -4.84 -7.50
N PRO A 123 27.82 -3.73 -7.10
CA PRO A 123 27.56 -2.63 -8.01
C PRO A 123 28.89 -1.94 -8.38
N ALA A 124 29.01 -1.50 -9.63
CA ALA A 124 30.20 -0.78 -10.10
C ALA A 124 30.36 0.59 -9.44
N GLU A 125 29.26 1.21 -9.01
CA GLU A 125 29.19 2.54 -8.42
C GLU A 125 28.14 2.54 -7.30
N PRO A 126 28.27 3.38 -6.27
CA PRO A 126 27.31 3.49 -5.16
C PRO A 126 26.05 4.27 -5.58
N SER A 127 25.35 3.76 -6.59
CA SER A 127 24.10 4.32 -7.10
C SER A 127 22.99 3.27 -7.13
N VAL A 128 21.74 3.72 -7.00
CA VAL A 128 20.57 2.83 -7.07
C VAL A 128 20.48 2.15 -8.43
N GLN A 129 20.84 2.88 -9.50
CA GLN A 129 20.85 2.39 -10.87
C GLN A 129 21.84 1.23 -11.04
N ALA A 130 23.08 1.39 -10.52
CA ALA A 130 24.09 0.34 -10.58
C ALA A 130 23.69 -0.87 -9.75
N ALA A 131 23.15 -0.68 -8.54
CA ALA A 131 22.65 -1.75 -7.69
C ALA A 131 21.52 -2.56 -8.35
N VAL A 132 20.55 -1.91 -8.99
CA VAL A 132 19.45 -2.62 -9.68
C VAL A 132 19.96 -3.29 -10.97
N ALA A 133 21.02 -2.76 -11.60
CA ALA A 133 21.58 -3.33 -12.81
C ALA A 133 22.25 -4.69 -12.59
N THR A 134 22.79 -4.95 -11.39
CA THR A 134 23.39 -6.25 -11.02
C THR A 134 22.35 -7.34 -10.75
N LEU A 135 21.08 -6.97 -10.53
CA LEU A 135 20.02 -7.95 -10.25
C LEU A 135 19.71 -8.82 -11.49
N PRO A 136 19.67 -10.16 -11.36
CA PRO A 136 19.30 -11.06 -12.44
C PRO A 136 17.88 -10.79 -12.95
N GLY A 137 17.65 -11.05 -14.24
CA GLY A 137 16.33 -10.89 -14.86
C GLY A 137 15.18 -11.57 -14.10
N PRO A 138 15.31 -12.86 -13.70
CA PRO A 138 14.28 -13.55 -12.93
C PRO A 138 13.93 -12.88 -11.59
N VAL A 139 14.93 -12.34 -10.89
CA VAL A 139 14.75 -11.60 -9.63
C VAL A 139 13.93 -10.33 -9.86
N VAL A 140 14.29 -9.56 -10.90
CA VAL A 140 13.56 -8.33 -11.27
C VAL A 140 12.10 -8.62 -11.63
N GLN A 141 11.83 -9.75 -12.28
CA GLN A 141 10.48 -10.17 -12.68
C GLN A 141 9.62 -10.59 -11.47
N GLU A 142 10.20 -11.24 -10.47
CA GLU A 142 9.47 -11.56 -9.22
C GLU A 142 9.18 -10.32 -8.38
N LEU A 143 10.04 -9.30 -8.42
CA LEU A 143 9.81 -8.02 -7.71
C LEU A 143 8.73 -7.16 -8.40
N ILE A 144 8.64 -7.18 -9.73
CA ILE A 144 7.67 -6.38 -10.49
C ILE A 144 7.01 -7.21 -11.59
N SER A 145 5.70 -7.44 -11.46
CA SER A 145 4.94 -8.33 -12.34
C SER A 145 4.61 -7.79 -13.75
N TRP A 146 4.81 -6.50 -14.03
CA TRP A 146 4.35 -5.89 -15.30
C TRP A 146 5.40 -5.03 -16.00
N GLY A 147 5.51 -5.23 -17.31
CA GLY A 147 6.37 -4.49 -18.24
C GLY A 147 7.64 -5.25 -18.64
N GLY A 148 8.39 -4.70 -19.60
CA GLY A 148 9.71 -5.24 -19.97
C GLY A 148 10.77 -4.94 -18.91
N LEU A 149 11.88 -5.70 -18.92
CA LEU A 149 12.96 -5.62 -17.92
C LEU A 149 13.48 -4.20 -17.67
N THR A 150 13.64 -3.38 -18.72
CA THR A 150 14.09 -1.99 -18.58
C THR A 150 13.11 -1.13 -17.78
N LEU A 151 11.80 -1.30 -18.02
CA LEU A 151 10.75 -0.60 -17.27
C LEU A 151 10.65 -1.10 -15.84
N GLN A 152 10.76 -2.42 -15.63
CA GLN A 152 10.78 -3.02 -14.30
C GLN A 152 11.97 -2.47 -13.49
N ARG A 153 13.20 -2.52 -14.02
CA ARG A 153 14.37 -1.94 -13.35
C ARG A 153 14.19 -0.46 -13.04
N GLY A 154 13.71 0.34 -13.98
CA GLY A 154 13.44 1.76 -13.75
C GLY A 154 12.41 2.03 -12.64
N ARG A 155 11.41 1.14 -12.48
CA ARG A 155 10.45 1.22 -11.38
C ARG A 155 11.08 0.83 -10.04
N ILE A 156 11.93 -0.20 -9.99
CA ILE A 156 12.67 -0.57 -8.78
C ILE A 156 13.55 0.60 -8.36
N VAL A 157 14.31 1.20 -9.29
CA VAL A 157 15.17 2.36 -9.00
C VAL A 157 14.37 3.49 -8.36
N LYS A 158 13.28 3.93 -8.99
CA LYS A 158 12.40 4.97 -8.44
C LYS A 158 11.81 4.60 -7.08
N HIS A 159 11.51 3.32 -6.87
CA HIS A 159 10.98 2.83 -5.60
C HIS A 159 12.02 2.94 -4.48
N ILE A 160 13.25 2.52 -4.75
CA ILE A 160 14.34 2.56 -3.78
C ILE A 160 14.79 3.98 -3.47
N GLU A 161 14.96 4.84 -4.48
CA GLU A 161 15.28 6.26 -4.28
C GLU A 161 14.23 6.94 -3.38
N ARG A 162 12.95 6.63 -3.62
CA ARG A 162 11.87 7.12 -2.79
C ARG A 162 11.95 6.57 -1.36
N LEU A 163 12.21 5.27 -1.18
CA LEU A 163 12.36 4.68 0.15
C LEU A 163 13.51 5.30 0.93
N GLN A 164 14.65 5.59 0.28
CA GLN A 164 15.78 6.26 0.92
C GLN A 164 15.39 7.63 1.49
N GLU A 165 14.62 8.40 0.73
CA GLU A 165 14.14 9.71 1.20
C GLU A 165 13.03 9.57 2.26
N ASP A 166 12.16 8.57 2.13
CA ASP A 166 11.14 8.29 3.13
C ASP A 166 11.72 7.80 4.45
N ASP A 167 12.78 7.00 4.43
CA ASP A 167 13.43 6.47 5.63
C ASP A 167 14.01 7.60 6.49
N LYS A 168 14.53 8.67 5.87
CA LYS A 168 14.99 9.86 6.60
C LYS A 168 13.85 10.53 7.36
N ARG A 169 12.69 10.69 6.71
CA ARG A 169 11.51 11.35 7.30
C ARG A 169 10.80 10.45 8.31
N LEU A 170 10.65 9.17 8.01
CA LEU A 170 9.93 8.20 8.85
C LEU A 170 10.60 8.04 10.22
N LYS A 171 11.93 8.01 10.28
CA LYS A 171 12.68 7.91 11.55
C LYS A 171 12.34 9.00 12.56
N VAL A 172 12.08 10.22 12.09
CA VAL A 172 11.76 11.38 12.94
C VAL A 172 10.27 11.68 13.01
N SER A 173 9.45 10.87 12.34
CA SER A 173 8.01 11.09 12.22
C SER A 173 7.27 10.75 13.52
N ASP A 174 6.12 11.40 13.71
CA ASP A 174 5.22 11.07 14.81
C ASP A 174 4.64 9.65 14.64
N THR A 175 4.41 9.21 13.41
CA THR A 175 3.93 7.84 13.12
C THR A 175 4.85 6.77 13.72
N PHE A 176 6.16 6.97 13.62
CA PHE A 176 7.13 6.01 14.15
C PHE A 176 7.34 6.18 15.66
N ASN A 177 7.44 7.43 16.15
CA ASN A 177 7.85 7.72 17.53
C ASN A 177 6.69 7.86 18.53
N SER A 178 5.48 8.14 18.07
CA SER A 178 4.30 8.30 18.93
C SER A 178 3.72 6.95 19.35
N SER A 179 3.17 6.91 20.57
CA SER A 179 2.40 5.79 21.08
C SER A 179 0.94 5.81 20.62
N GLU A 180 0.49 6.88 19.94
CA GLU A 180 -0.87 6.93 19.38
C GLU A 180 -1.07 5.85 18.31
N ASP A 181 -2.32 5.41 18.14
CA ASP A 181 -2.74 4.35 17.22
C ASP A 181 -2.63 4.77 15.74
N ALA A 182 -1.40 4.98 15.25
CA ALA A 182 -1.09 5.17 13.83
C ALA A 182 -0.94 3.82 13.09
N SER A 183 -1.72 2.81 13.49
CA SER A 183 -1.59 1.42 13.02
C SER A 183 -1.66 1.30 11.49
N GLU A 184 -2.51 2.08 10.83
CA GLU A 184 -2.62 2.04 9.37
C GLU A 184 -1.39 2.59 8.66
N LEU A 185 -0.82 3.69 9.16
CA LEU A 185 0.37 4.32 8.57
C LEU A 185 1.63 3.49 8.81
N LEU A 186 1.75 2.90 10.00
CA LEU A 186 2.81 1.92 10.31
C LEU A 186 2.70 0.70 9.38
N SER A 187 1.49 0.17 9.19
CA SER A 187 1.25 -0.95 8.30
C SER A 187 1.65 -0.62 6.86
N LEU A 188 1.29 0.57 6.37
CA LEU A 188 1.71 1.06 5.05
C LEU A 188 3.24 1.16 4.95
N ALA A 189 3.91 1.73 5.96
CA ALA A 189 5.36 1.87 5.98
C ALA A 189 6.08 0.51 5.91
N CYS A 190 5.57 -0.49 6.64
CA CYS A 190 6.05 -1.87 6.56
C CYS A 190 5.85 -2.45 5.14
N GLN A 191 4.64 -2.31 4.58
CA GLN A 191 4.31 -2.86 3.27
C GLN A 191 5.15 -2.24 2.14
N GLU A 192 5.39 -0.92 2.16
CA GLU A 192 6.24 -0.24 1.16
C GLU A 192 7.70 -0.77 1.15
N ARG A 193 8.15 -1.30 2.30
CA ARG A 193 9.48 -1.90 2.50
C ARG A 193 9.47 -3.43 2.35
N GLY A 194 8.35 -4.04 1.99
CA GLY A 194 8.24 -5.50 1.86
C GLY A 194 8.23 -6.26 3.20
N LEU A 195 7.95 -5.58 4.31
CA LEU A 195 7.79 -6.17 5.63
C LEU A 195 6.35 -6.64 5.86
N CYS A 196 6.18 -7.67 6.70
CA CYS A 196 4.86 -8.11 7.11
C CYS A 196 4.19 -7.05 8.00
N ALA A 197 2.90 -6.82 7.79
CA ALA A 197 2.12 -5.87 8.57
C ALA A 197 0.71 -6.39 8.92
N ILE A 198 0.41 -7.65 8.63
CA ILE A 198 -0.88 -8.26 8.90
C ILE A 198 -0.73 -9.12 10.14
N HIS A 199 -1.65 -8.99 11.09
CA HIS A 199 -1.60 -9.65 12.41
C HIS A 199 -0.34 -9.30 13.23
N VAL A 200 0.36 -8.23 12.86
CA VAL A 200 1.53 -7.72 13.59
C VAL A 200 1.06 -6.56 14.47
N SER A 201 1.49 -6.55 15.74
CA SER A 201 1.14 -5.45 16.65
C SER A 201 1.92 -4.17 16.27
N PRO A 202 1.40 -2.97 16.54
CA PRO A 202 2.13 -1.73 16.30
C PRO A 202 3.57 -1.68 16.89
N PRO A 203 3.86 -2.16 18.11
CA PRO A 203 5.24 -2.20 18.61
C PRO A 203 6.13 -3.15 17.80
N ASP A 204 5.63 -4.32 17.38
CA ASP A 204 6.40 -5.27 16.56
C ASP A 204 6.66 -4.71 15.14
N MET A 205 5.72 -3.95 14.58
CA MET A 205 5.93 -3.22 13.33
C MET A 205 7.06 -2.18 13.47
N ARG A 206 7.05 -1.41 14.57
CA ARG A 206 8.13 -0.44 14.85
C ARG A 206 9.48 -1.15 15.03
N GLN A 207 9.52 -2.28 15.71
CA GLN A 207 10.74 -3.07 15.85
C GLN A 207 11.26 -3.59 14.50
N SER A 208 10.35 -4.03 13.63
CA SER A 208 10.70 -4.48 12.27
C SER A 208 11.26 -3.34 11.42
N LEU A 209 10.64 -2.16 11.48
CA LEU A 209 11.12 -0.94 10.84
C LEU A 209 12.46 -0.46 11.41
N GLN A 210 12.67 -0.55 12.73
CA GLN A 210 13.96 -0.24 13.36
C GLN A 210 15.05 -1.16 12.83
N THR A 211 14.78 -2.47 12.80
CA THR A 211 15.72 -3.46 12.24
C THR A 211 16.02 -3.18 10.77
N TRP A 212 15.02 -2.73 10.00
CA TRP A 212 15.20 -2.32 8.61
C TRP A 212 16.15 -1.12 8.51
N PHE A 213 15.98 -0.10 9.36
CA PHE A 213 16.87 1.06 9.39
C PHE A 213 18.30 0.67 9.78
N ASP A 214 18.47 -0.17 10.80
CA ASP A 214 19.80 -0.56 11.26
C ASP A 214 20.55 -1.33 10.16
N LYS A 215 19.86 -2.28 9.50
CA LYS A 215 20.45 -3.07 8.41
C LYS A 215 20.70 -2.25 7.14
N SER A 216 19.79 -1.33 6.77
CA SER A 216 19.95 -0.48 5.59
C SER A 216 21.05 0.58 5.73
N ASN A 217 21.43 0.98 6.96
CA ASN A 217 22.51 1.94 7.19
C ASN A 217 23.87 1.29 7.51
N SER A 218 23.90 -0.03 7.71
CA SER A 218 25.13 -0.76 8.09
C SER A 218 26.22 -0.81 6.99
N ASP A 219 25.86 -0.55 5.73
CA ASP A 219 26.75 -0.60 4.57
C ASP A 219 26.28 0.44 3.54
N LEU A 220 26.91 1.62 3.58
CA LEU A 220 26.54 2.77 2.76
C LEU A 220 26.89 2.55 1.27
N GLU A 221 27.93 1.78 0.98
CA GLU A 221 28.38 1.51 -0.40
C GLU A 221 27.37 0.62 -1.13
N ASN A 222 26.81 -0.38 -0.45
CA ASN A 222 25.81 -1.28 -1.02
C ASN A 222 24.38 -1.01 -0.53
N GLN A 223 24.12 0.18 0.04
CA GLN A 223 22.84 0.49 0.67
C GLN A 223 21.66 0.25 -0.27
N ALA A 224 21.73 0.70 -1.53
CA ALA A 224 20.64 0.56 -2.48
C ALA A 224 20.34 -0.90 -2.83
N LEU A 225 21.38 -1.71 -3.05
CA LEU A 225 21.26 -3.14 -3.30
C LEU A 225 20.67 -3.86 -2.08
N ARG A 226 21.17 -3.53 -0.88
CA ARG A 226 20.62 -4.07 0.36
C ARG A 226 19.14 -3.73 0.46
N MET A 227 18.73 -2.48 0.30
CA MET A 227 17.31 -2.11 0.36
C MET A 227 16.42 -2.87 -0.62
N THR A 228 16.92 -3.30 -1.79
CA THR A 228 16.11 -4.12 -2.71
C THR A 228 15.82 -5.54 -2.22
N LEU A 229 16.78 -6.13 -1.48
CA LEU A 229 16.78 -7.56 -1.14
C LEU A 229 16.69 -7.82 0.37
N LEU A 230 16.79 -6.77 1.18
CA LEU A 230 16.66 -6.77 2.63
C LEU A 230 15.37 -7.43 3.15
N PRO A 231 14.21 -7.35 2.46
CA PRO A 231 13.02 -8.09 2.89
C PRO A 231 13.24 -9.60 3.04
N MET A 232 14.16 -10.20 2.28
CA MET A 232 14.49 -11.63 2.38
C MET A 232 15.20 -12.00 3.69
N GLN A 233 15.80 -11.03 4.37
CA GLN A 233 16.53 -11.26 5.62
C GLN A 233 15.64 -11.16 6.86
N PHE A 234 14.35 -10.88 6.68
CA PHE A 234 13.38 -10.89 7.76
C PHE A 234 12.77 -12.29 7.88
N PRO A 235 12.57 -12.79 9.10
CA PRO A 235 11.94 -14.08 9.29
C PRO A 235 10.56 -14.09 8.63
N LEU A 236 10.29 -15.11 7.83
CA LEU A 236 8.93 -15.42 7.43
C LEU A 236 8.20 -15.81 8.70
N LEU A 237 7.22 -14.99 9.14
CA LEU A 237 6.39 -15.41 10.25
C LEU A 237 5.73 -16.74 9.88
N PRO A 238 5.71 -17.72 10.80
CA PRO A 238 5.03 -18.97 10.57
C PRO A 238 3.54 -18.69 10.33
N PRO A 239 2.87 -19.54 9.53
CA PRO A 239 1.48 -19.36 9.29
C PRO A 239 0.71 -19.45 10.62
N THR A 240 0.05 -18.37 11.04
CA THR A 240 -0.83 -18.45 12.23
C THR A 240 -2.01 -19.36 11.89
N PRO A 241 -2.59 -20.11 12.85
CA PRO A 241 -3.76 -20.96 12.58
C PRO A 241 -5.00 -20.21 12.08
N GLU A 242 -5.05 -18.90 12.33
CA GLU A 242 -6.05 -17.96 11.82
C GLU A 242 -5.67 -17.35 10.46
N GLU A 243 -4.57 -17.79 9.85
CA GLU A 243 -4.26 -17.40 8.49
C GLU A 243 -5.39 -17.90 7.57
N PRO A 244 -5.97 -17.03 6.74
CA PRO A 244 -6.59 -17.49 5.53
C PRO A 244 -5.48 -18.16 4.73
N ASP A 245 -5.41 -19.49 4.83
CA ASP A 245 -4.72 -20.33 3.89
C ASP A 245 -5.12 -19.87 2.48
N VAL A 246 -4.32 -20.19 1.47
CA VAL A 246 -4.68 -19.96 0.07
C VAL A 246 -6.12 -20.46 -0.20
N ALA A 247 -6.58 -21.45 0.56
CA ALA A 247 -7.98 -21.92 0.65
C ALA A 247 -9.06 -20.85 0.97
N GLU A 248 -8.86 -19.89 1.89
CA GLU A 248 -9.88 -18.85 2.15
C GLU A 248 -9.93 -17.84 1.00
N ALA A 249 -8.77 -17.47 0.43
CA ALA A 249 -8.69 -16.63 -0.77
C ALA A 249 -9.30 -17.33 -2.01
N LEU A 250 -9.08 -18.64 -2.16
CA LEU A 250 -9.63 -19.48 -3.23
C LEU A 250 -11.13 -19.75 -3.06
N SER A 251 -11.61 -20.01 -1.85
CA SER A 251 -13.04 -20.18 -1.56
C SER A 251 -13.82 -18.89 -1.74
N ASP A 252 -13.21 -17.75 -1.42
CA ASP A 252 -13.74 -16.44 -1.80
C ASP A 252 -13.74 -16.26 -3.31
N GLU A 253 -12.75 -16.74 -4.07
CA GLU A 253 -12.80 -16.77 -5.54
C GLU A 253 -13.99 -17.59 -6.05
N GLN A 254 -14.28 -18.73 -5.40
CA GLN A 254 -15.38 -19.65 -5.71
C GLN A 254 -16.77 -19.10 -5.38
N ARG A 255 -16.91 -18.11 -4.46
CA ARG A 255 -18.19 -17.46 -4.17
C ARG A 255 -18.79 -16.81 -5.40
N SER A 256 -20.11 -16.95 -5.56
CA SER A 256 -20.85 -16.38 -6.67
C SER A 256 -20.71 -14.86 -6.69
N VAL A 257 -20.70 -14.28 -7.88
CA VAL A 257 -20.70 -12.81 -8.07
C VAL A 257 -21.88 -12.17 -7.34
N ALA A 258 -23.02 -12.85 -7.24
CA ALA A 258 -24.19 -12.34 -6.53
C ALA A 258 -23.99 -12.25 -5.00
N GLU A 259 -23.33 -13.25 -4.41
CA GLU A 259 -23.08 -13.30 -2.96
C GLU A 259 -22.11 -12.20 -2.53
N LYS A 260 -21.00 -12.06 -3.27
CA LYS A 260 -20.03 -10.98 -3.08
C LYS A 260 -20.67 -9.60 -3.14
N LYS A 261 -21.63 -9.41 -4.06
CA LYS A 261 -22.38 -8.15 -4.19
C LYS A 261 -23.19 -7.87 -2.94
N SER A 262 -23.93 -8.85 -2.42
CA SER A 262 -24.78 -8.65 -1.24
C SER A 262 -23.96 -8.24 -0.02
N THR A 263 -22.84 -8.93 0.25
CA THR A 263 -21.98 -8.64 1.40
C THR A 263 -21.43 -7.22 1.38
N VAL A 264 -20.92 -6.79 0.23
CA VAL A 264 -20.43 -5.41 0.02
C VAL A 264 -21.53 -4.40 0.29
N ILE A 265 -22.71 -4.65 -0.27
CA ILE A 265 -23.85 -3.75 -0.17
C ILE A 265 -24.29 -3.60 1.30
N GLU A 266 -24.37 -4.70 2.03
CA GLU A 266 -24.72 -4.73 3.45
C GLU A 266 -23.71 -3.94 4.28
N GLU A 267 -22.42 -4.11 4.04
CA GLU A 267 -21.36 -3.37 4.73
C GLU A 267 -21.47 -1.85 4.50
N VAL A 268 -21.69 -1.40 3.26
CA VAL A 268 -21.87 0.05 2.98
C VAL A 268 -23.09 0.60 3.71
N VAL A 269 -24.18 -0.16 3.72
CA VAL A 269 -25.41 0.25 4.42
C VAL A 269 -25.17 0.34 5.92
N GLU A 270 -24.47 -0.63 6.51
CA GLU A 270 -24.10 -0.57 7.93
C GLU A 270 -23.19 0.60 8.25
N GLU A 271 -22.17 0.85 7.44
CA GLU A 271 -21.20 1.91 7.69
C GLU A 271 -21.85 3.30 7.58
N GLU A 272 -22.68 3.54 6.55
CA GLU A 272 -23.41 4.80 6.45
C GLU A 272 -24.47 4.96 7.55
N LYS A 273 -25.12 3.88 8.00
CA LYS A 273 -25.98 3.93 9.20
C LYS A 273 -25.21 4.31 10.46
N ARG A 274 -24.00 3.76 10.67
CA ARG A 274 -23.11 4.13 11.78
C ARG A 274 -22.65 5.59 11.69
N ARG A 275 -22.50 6.14 10.48
CA ARG A 275 -22.17 7.56 10.26
C ARG A 275 -23.36 8.47 10.53
N GLU A 276 -24.56 8.07 10.11
CA GLU A 276 -25.79 8.79 10.42
C GLU A 276 -26.07 8.84 11.92
N SER A 277 -25.87 7.73 12.66
CA SER A 277 -26.04 7.71 14.11
C SER A 277 -25.02 8.56 14.88
N LYS A 278 -23.89 8.90 14.24
CA LYS A 278 -22.83 9.76 14.80
C LYS A 278 -22.96 11.22 14.38
N SER A 279 -23.85 11.52 13.43
CA SER A 279 -24.14 12.90 13.02
C SER A 279 -25.23 13.46 13.95
N PRO A 280 -24.90 14.45 14.81
CA PRO A 280 -25.90 15.11 15.64
C PRO A 280 -26.93 15.89 14.80
#